data_AF-A0A445E081-F1
#
_entry.id   AF-A0A445E081-F1
#
_cell.length_a   1.000
_cell.length_b   1.000
_cell.length_c   1.000
_cell.angle_alpha   90.00
_cell.angle_beta   90.00
_cell.angle_gamma   90.00
#
_symmetry.space_group_name_H-M   'P 1'
#
loop_
_entity.id
_entity.type
_entity.pdbx_description
1 polymer ?
#
loop_
_entity_poly.entity_id
_entity_poly.type
_entity_poly.pdbx_seq_one_letter_code
_entity_poly.pdbx_strand_id
1 'polypeptide(L)'
;MTNPTAGLNCPARIYIHTLKDVGAWIISKVVLDHSHPCCPSKAEMLKQHRELSMSICRTIENNEEAGIRSSKTYQSFVAAVGGHRELNFIEKDVRNYITREVRNISEQEDAKEFGKYLLRMK
;
A
#
# COMPACT_ATOMS: atom_id res chain seq x y z
N MET A 1 -10.28 -6.15 -17.38
CA MET A 1 -9.01 -5.58 -16.89
C MET A 1 -8.46 -4.67 -17.99
N THR A 2 -8.38 -3.36 -17.77
CA THR A 2 -7.83 -2.42 -18.77
C THR A 2 -6.34 -2.20 -18.47
N ASN A 3 -5.48 -2.60 -19.40
CA ASN A 3 -4.02 -2.42 -19.36
C ASN A 3 -3.63 -0.96 -19.05
N PRO A 4 -2.68 -0.69 -18.12
CA PRO A 4 -2.14 0.65 -17.91
C PRO A 4 -1.38 1.22 -19.12
N THR A 5 -1.04 0.37 -20.09
CA THR A 5 -0.21 0.68 -21.25
C THR A 5 -0.90 1.55 -22.30
N ALA A 6 -2.22 1.77 -22.22
CA ALA A 6 -2.97 2.59 -23.18
C ALA A 6 -2.75 4.12 -23.03
N GLY A 7 -1.96 4.56 -22.04
CA GLY A 7 -1.82 5.97 -21.67
C GLY A 7 -0.56 6.70 -22.15
N LEU A 8 0.29 6.10 -23.00
CA LEU A 8 1.58 6.70 -23.36
C LEU A 8 1.46 8.04 -24.12
N ASN A 9 0.30 8.35 -24.73
CA ASN A 9 0.07 9.56 -25.53
C ASN A 9 -1.14 10.40 -25.05
N CYS A 10 -1.47 10.40 -23.75
CA CYS A 10 -2.51 11.29 -23.23
C CYS A 10 -2.01 12.76 -23.19
N PRO A 11 -2.79 13.75 -23.70
CA PRO A 11 -2.35 15.15 -23.71
C PRO A 11 -2.41 15.83 -22.33
N ALA A 12 -3.19 15.29 -21.39
CA ALA A 12 -3.32 15.83 -20.04
C ALA A 12 -1.96 16.03 -19.35
N ARG A 13 -1.68 17.26 -18.92
CA ARG A 13 -0.39 17.66 -18.33
C ARG A 13 -0.50 18.96 -17.54
N ILE A 14 0.23 19.05 -16.44
CA ILE A 14 0.45 20.30 -15.68
C ILE A 14 1.88 20.78 -15.96
N TYR A 15 2.04 22.05 -16.32
CA TYR A 15 3.33 22.71 -16.50
C TYR A 15 3.62 23.55 -15.27
N ILE A 16 4.82 23.37 -14.72
CA ILE A 16 5.26 24.04 -13.50
C ILE A 16 6.60 24.72 -13.77
N HIS A 17 6.72 25.98 -13.37
CA HIS A 17 8.00 26.70 -13.33
C HIS A 17 8.43 26.91 -11.89
N THR A 18 9.73 26.77 -11.65
CA THR A 18 10.38 27.05 -10.38
C THR A 18 11.02 28.44 -10.41
N LEU A 19 10.63 29.29 -9.47
CA LEU A 19 11.24 30.58 -9.19
C LEU A 19 12.25 30.40 -8.05
N LYS A 20 13.50 30.13 -8.41
CA LYS A 20 14.56 29.73 -7.46
C LYS A 20 14.94 30.84 -6.48
N ASP A 21 14.84 32.08 -6.92
CA ASP A 21 15.15 33.31 -6.18
C ASP A 21 14.22 33.54 -4.98
N VAL A 22 12.95 33.14 -5.11
CA VAL A 22 11.95 33.28 -4.04
C VAL A 22 11.47 31.94 -3.49
N GLY A 23 12.04 30.82 -3.95
CA GLY A 23 11.67 29.47 -3.52
C GLY A 23 10.25 29.05 -3.90
N ALA A 24 9.63 29.73 -4.86
CA ALA A 24 8.22 29.53 -5.24
C ALA A 24 8.05 28.67 -6.49
N TRP A 25 6.88 28.04 -6.62
CA TRP A 25 6.50 27.21 -7.76
C TRP A 25 5.23 27.78 -8.37
N ILE A 26 5.19 27.99 -9.68
CA ILE A 26 4.03 28.54 -10.40
C ILE A 26 3.55 27.53 -11.42
N ILE A 27 2.24 27.25 -11.40
CA ILE A 27 1.56 26.51 -12.46
C ILE A 27 1.36 27.47 -13.64
N SER A 28 2.06 27.26 -14.75
CA SER A 28 1.96 28.14 -15.94
C SER A 28 0.89 27.71 -16.92
N LYS A 29 0.62 26.41 -17.01
CA LYS A 29 -0.35 25.85 -17.95
C LYS A 29 -0.90 24.55 -17.42
N VAL A 30 -2.20 24.35 -17.60
CA VAL A 30 -2.89 23.09 -17.32
C VAL A 30 -3.59 22.64 -18.59
N VAL A 31 -3.31 21.42 -19.04
CA VAL A 31 -4.03 20.75 -20.13
C VAL A 31 -4.87 19.65 -19.49
N LEU A 32 -6.19 19.74 -19.63
CA LEU A 32 -7.16 18.82 -19.01
C LEU A 32 -7.69 17.77 -20.00
N ASP A 33 -7.39 17.89 -21.29
CA ASP A 33 -7.90 16.97 -22.30
C ASP A 33 -7.30 15.58 -22.12
N HIS A 34 -8.17 14.57 -22.14
CA HIS A 34 -7.78 13.18 -22.06
C HIS A 34 -8.15 12.45 -23.36
N SER A 35 -7.28 11.54 -23.80
CA SER A 35 -7.55 10.64 -24.93
C SER A 35 -8.37 9.40 -24.52
N HIS A 36 -8.79 9.33 -23.26
CA HIS A 36 -9.52 8.21 -22.67
C HIS A 36 -10.45 8.70 -21.56
N PRO A 37 -11.49 7.92 -21.21
CA PRO A 37 -12.29 8.21 -20.02
C PRO A 37 -11.42 8.29 -18.77
N CYS A 38 -11.61 9.33 -17.97
CA CYS A 38 -11.02 9.41 -16.64
C CYS A 38 -11.82 8.50 -15.69
N CYS A 39 -11.12 7.78 -14.80
CA CYS A 39 -11.76 6.87 -13.84
C CYS A 39 -11.27 7.21 -12.43
N PRO A 40 -11.92 8.19 -11.76
CA PRO A 40 -11.48 8.67 -10.45
C PRO A 40 -11.38 7.56 -9.39
N SER A 41 -12.29 6.58 -9.40
CA SER A 41 -12.26 5.46 -8.45
C SER A 41 -11.02 4.57 -8.58
N LYS A 42 -10.33 4.58 -9.73
CA LYS A 42 -9.04 3.88 -9.88
C LYS A 42 -7.87 4.67 -9.29
N ALA A 43 -8.00 5.99 -9.11
CA ALA A 43 -6.96 6.82 -8.54
C ALA A 43 -6.73 6.50 -7.05
N GLU A 44 -7.79 6.15 -6.32
CA GLU A 44 -7.72 5.69 -4.92
C GLU A 44 -6.84 4.42 -4.77
N MET A 45 -6.78 3.60 -5.83
CA MET A 45 -5.92 2.43 -5.85
C MET A 45 -4.47 2.74 -6.24
N LEU A 46 -4.03 3.99 -6.38
CA LEU A 46 -2.61 4.29 -6.56
C LEU A 46 -1.85 3.99 -5.27
N LYS A 47 -0.63 3.45 -5.40
CA LYS A 47 0.19 3.01 -4.26
C LYS A 47 0.34 4.08 -3.16
N GLN A 48 0.41 5.35 -3.54
CA GLN A 48 0.53 6.48 -2.60
C GLN A 48 -0.72 6.75 -1.76
N HIS A 49 -1.88 6.25 -2.17
CA HIS A 49 -3.17 6.40 -1.47
C HIS A 49 -3.56 5.13 -0.72
N ARG A 50 -2.75 4.07 -0.80
CA ARG A 50 -3.02 2.82 -0.08
C ARG A 50 -2.40 2.84 1.30
N GLU A 51 -3.20 2.54 2.30
CA GLU A 51 -2.76 2.51 3.69
C GLU A 51 -3.49 1.39 4.45
N LEU A 52 -2.74 0.71 5.32
CA LEU A 52 -3.31 -0.23 6.29
C LEU A 52 -3.49 0.52 7.61
N SER A 53 -4.73 0.69 8.04
CA SER A 53 -5.00 1.30 9.34
C SER A 53 -4.54 0.38 10.47
N MET A 54 -4.34 0.93 11.67
CA MET A 54 -3.94 0.15 12.85
C MET A 54 -4.91 -1.00 13.18
N SER A 55 -6.22 -0.82 12.94
CA SER A 55 -7.20 -1.89 13.16
C SER A 55 -7.05 -3.02 12.14
N ILE A 56 -6.83 -2.68 10.87
CA ILE A 56 -6.55 -3.66 9.82
C ILE A 56 -5.25 -4.42 10.13
N CYS A 57 -4.19 -3.70 10.52
CA CYS A 57 -2.92 -4.30 10.91
C CYS A 57 -3.10 -5.34 12.02
N ARG A 58 -3.80 -5.00 13.11
CA ARG A 58 -4.09 -5.95 14.20
C ARG A 58 -4.85 -7.19 13.73
N THR A 59 -5.82 -7.03 12.84
CA THR A 59 -6.53 -8.18 12.28
C THR A 59 -5.61 -9.05 11.40
N ILE A 60 -4.67 -8.44 10.67
CA ILE A 60 -3.68 -9.18 9.89
C ILE A 60 -2.74 -9.96 10.82
N GLU A 61 -2.23 -9.34 11.89
CA GLU A 61 -1.38 -9.96 12.90
C GLU A 61 -2.05 -11.19 13.52
N ASN A 62 -3.28 -11.02 14.06
CA ASN A 62 -4.04 -12.10 14.68
C ASN A 62 -4.28 -13.27 13.70
N ASN A 63 -4.53 -12.97 12.43
CA ASN A 63 -4.77 -13.99 11.42
C ASN A 63 -3.49 -14.71 11.01
N GLU A 64 -2.34 -14.03 10.95
CA GLU A 64 -1.04 -14.67 10.71
C GLU A 64 -0.67 -15.58 11.88
N GLU A 65 -0.88 -15.14 13.12
CA GLU A 65 -0.67 -15.97 14.32
C GLU A 65 -1.56 -17.21 14.31
N ALA A 66 -2.82 -17.09 13.89
CA ALA A 66 -3.73 -18.20 13.70
C ALA A 66 -3.42 -19.08 12.46
N GLY A 67 -2.37 -18.77 11.69
CA GLY A 67 -1.98 -19.50 10.48
C GLY A 67 -2.94 -19.35 9.31
N ILE A 68 -3.82 -18.33 9.34
CA ILE A 68 -4.77 -18.06 8.26
C ILE A 68 -4.01 -17.46 7.08
N ARG A 69 -4.20 -18.09 5.91
CA ARG A 69 -3.57 -17.62 4.68
C ARG A 69 -3.93 -16.17 4.38
N SER A 70 -2.94 -15.35 4.06
CA SER A 70 -3.09 -13.94 3.69
C SER A 70 -4.16 -13.68 2.63
N SER A 71 -4.35 -14.58 1.66
CA SER A 71 -5.43 -14.46 0.67
C SER A 71 -6.82 -14.54 1.30
N LYS A 72 -7.03 -15.39 2.32
CA LYS A 72 -8.29 -15.46 3.06
C LYS A 72 -8.50 -14.24 3.95
N THR A 73 -7.45 -13.75 4.61
CA THR A 73 -7.48 -12.50 5.37
C THR A 73 -7.87 -11.30 4.50
N TYR A 74 -7.30 -11.20 3.30
CA TYR A 74 -7.71 -10.16 2.36
C TYR A 74 -9.20 -10.30 1.96
N GLN A 75 -9.63 -11.52 1.63
CA GLN A 75 -11.03 -11.76 1.25
C GLN A 75 -12.03 -11.49 2.39
N SER A 76 -11.65 -11.70 3.67
CA SER A 76 -12.53 -11.33 4.78
C SER A 76 -12.74 -9.82 4.88
N PHE A 77 -11.72 -9.01 4.59
CA PHE A 77 -11.89 -7.55 4.52
C PHE A 77 -12.80 -7.16 3.37
N VAL A 78 -12.59 -7.76 2.19
CA VAL A 78 -13.43 -7.52 1.00
C VAL A 78 -14.90 -7.81 1.31
N ALA A 79 -15.17 -8.95 1.96
CA ALA A 79 -16.51 -9.32 2.37
C ALA A 79 -17.10 -8.35 3.39
N ALA A 80 -16.31 -7.89 4.37
CA ALA A 80 -16.76 -6.98 5.42
C ALA A 80 -17.15 -5.59 4.90
N VAL A 81 -16.43 -5.06 3.90
CA VAL A 81 -16.72 -3.74 3.32
C VAL A 81 -17.64 -3.80 2.10
N GLY A 82 -18.09 -5.00 1.69
CA GLY A 82 -19.03 -5.18 0.59
C GLY A 82 -18.42 -5.17 -0.81
N GLY A 83 -17.09 -5.22 -0.94
CA GLY A 83 -16.43 -5.40 -2.24
C GLY A 83 -15.03 -4.84 -2.33
N HIS A 84 -14.33 -5.19 -3.41
CA HIS A 84 -12.94 -4.78 -3.64
C HIS A 84 -12.77 -3.27 -3.85
N ARG A 85 -13.80 -2.58 -4.34
CA ARG A 85 -13.74 -1.14 -4.65
C ARG A 85 -13.79 -0.28 -3.39
N GLU A 86 -14.33 -0.81 -2.31
CA GLU A 86 -14.46 -0.12 -1.02
C GLU A 86 -13.21 -0.28 -0.15
N LEU A 87 -12.22 -1.09 -0.59
CA LEU A 87 -10.93 -1.19 0.07
C LEU A 87 -9.91 -0.25 -0.56
N ASN A 88 -9.22 0.49 0.30
CA ASN A 88 -8.09 1.34 -0.06
C ASN A 88 -6.76 0.56 -0.14
N PHE A 89 -6.74 -0.77 -0.02
CA PHE A 89 -5.52 -1.59 -0.16
C PHE A 89 -5.81 -2.88 -0.94
N ILE A 90 -4.75 -3.56 -1.39
CA ILE A 90 -4.86 -4.83 -2.12
C ILE A 90 -4.22 -5.98 -1.35
N GLU A 91 -4.48 -7.22 -1.77
CA GLU A 91 -3.89 -8.43 -1.18
C GLU A 91 -2.35 -8.38 -1.09
N LYS A 92 -1.69 -7.73 -2.07
CA LYS A 92 -0.24 -7.54 -2.04
C LYS A 92 0.21 -6.72 -0.83
N ASP A 93 -0.58 -5.74 -0.39
CA ASP A 93 -0.23 -4.89 0.74
C ASP A 93 -0.27 -5.69 2.05
N VAL A 94 -1.27 -6.57 2.21
CA VAL A 94 -1.34 -7.54 3.33
C VAL A 94 -0.11 -8.45 3.36
N ARG A 95 0.27 -9.02 2.21
CA ARG A 95 1.47 -9.88 2.13
C ARG A 95 2.75 -9.13 2.48
N ASN A 96 2.91 -7.91 1.94
CA ASN A 96 4.08 -7.09 2.22
C ASN A 96 4.18 -6.75 3.71
N TYR A 97 3.05 -6.45 4.36
CA TYR A 97 3.00 -6.15 5.79
C TYR A 97 3.40 -7.36 6.64
N ILE A 98 2.84 -8.54 6.37
CA ILE A 98 3.21 -9.78 7.09
C ILE A 98 4.71 -10.06 6.97
N THR A 99 5.26 -9.98 5.75
CA THR A 99 6.69 -10.22 5.54
C THR A 99 7.55 -9.19 6.25
N ARG A 100 7.19 -7.90 6.20
CA ARG A 100 8.06 -6.82 6.67
C ARG A 100 7.96 -6.55 8.16
N GLU A 101 6.74 -6.58 8.71
CA GLU A 101 6.46 -6.14 10.07
C GLU A 101 6.23 -7.33 10.99
N VAL A 102 5.52 -8.37 10.55
CA VAL A 102 5.19 -9.49 11.47
C VAL A 102 6.37 -10.45 11.59
N ARG A 103 6.84 -11.00 10.47
CA ARG A 103 7.88 -12.04 10.48
C ARG A 103 9.26 -11.52 10.88
N ASN A 104 9.66 -10.35 10.37
CA ASN A 104 10.96 -9.77 10.74
C ASN A 104 11.04 -9.42 12.24
N ILE A 105 9.94 -8.95 12.84
CA ILE A 105 9.90 -8.67 14.30
C ILE A 105 9.99 -9.98 15.07
N SER A 106 9.21 -11.00 14.70
CA SER A 106 9.27 -12.33 15.32
C SER A 106 10.68 -12.92 15.29
N GLU A 107 11.33 -12.93 14.12
CA GLU A 107 12.70 -13.47 13.98
C GLU A 107 13.71 -12.72 14.86
N GLN A 108 13.54 -11.41 15.01
CA GLN A 108 14.42 -10.61 15.87
C GLN A 108 14.20 -10.91 17.36
N GLU A 109 12.95 -11.13 17.78
CA GLU A 109 12.65 -11.53 19.16
C GLU A 109 13.16 -12.93 19.48
N ASP A 110 12.97 -13.88 18.57
CA ASP A 110 13.48 -15.24 18.68
C ASP A 110 15.01 -15.25 18.80
N ALA A 111 15.70 -14.46 17.97
CA ALA A 111 17.15 -14.32 18.03
C ALA A 111 17.63 -13.73 19.37
N LYS A 112 16.90 -12.75 19.92
CA LYS A 112 17.21 -12.19 21.25
C LYS A 112 17.02 -13.22 22.36
N GLU A 113 15.94 -13.98 22.33
CA GLU A 113 15.64 -14.97 23.36
C GLU A 113 16.64 -16.13 23.34
N PHE A 114 17.00 -16.60 22.14
CA PHE A 114 18.05 -17.60 21.97
C PHE A 114 19.40 -17.11 22.52
N GLY A 115 19.75 -15.85 22.29
CA GLY A 115 20.95 -15.23 22.88
C GLY A 115 20.94 -15.25 24.41
N LYS A 116 19.80 -14.95 25.04
CA LYS A 116 19.65 -15.03 26.51
C LYS A 116 19.81 -16.46 27.02
N TYR A 117 19.26 -17.44 26.31
CA TYR A 117 19.39 -18.85 26.67
C TYR A 117 20.86 -19.30 26.66
N LEU A 118 21.62 -18.97 25.61
CA LEU A 118 23.05 -19.28 25.53
C LEU A 118 23.87 -18.67 26.68
N LEU A 119 23.51 -17.46 27.13
CA LEU A 119 24.16 -16.80 28.26
C LEU A 119 23.87 -17.50 29.60
N ARG A 120 22.72 -18.16 29.75
CA ARG A 120 22.35 -18.92 30.96
C ARG A 120 23.00 -20.30 31.03
N MET A 121 23.55 -20.80 29.92
CA MET A 121 24.23 -22.10 29.86
C MET A 121 25.75 -22.01 30.12
N LYS A 122 26.29 -20.83 30.39
CA LYS A 122 27.64 -20.66 30.94
C LYS A 122 27.61 -20.76 32.46
#